data_AF-E3LVF5-F1
#
_entry.id   AF-E3LVF5-F1
#
_cell.length_a   1.000
_cell.length_b   1.000
_cell.length_c   1.000
_cell.angle_alpha   90.00
_cell.angle_beta   90.00
_cell.angle_gamma   90.00
#
_symmetry.space_group_name_H-M   'P 1'
#
loop_
_entity.id
_entity.type
_entity.pdbx_description
1 polymer ?
#
loop_
_entity_poly.entity_id
_entity_poly.type
_entity_poly.pdbx_seq_one_letter_code
_entity_poly.pdbx_strand_id
1 'polypeptide(L)'
;MSDDSDIDDAAHQKLLQSIHTPGTVKKNRLKKSTKSKIDASSLLSHITVSKPSMIKAKKSLGIEDQDTTTKEKSGKKRKSEAAGSEGTSKKKLKSKTLIPLKDVEARKEIEGKIAFTDLKKEVTQNWTELVQSNRISDQLIFPLTKPDGIMWGDEKTEPVLTEKEKEVMKATDIKMAKERLSQMQRMRAIVGIQEAKNRYMKKIKSKGYHRILKREKRKQLLKEFDDLVTRDPSAAHEKLAEMDLQRIMERGSLKHRGQNQKFKQMLEKHASRNPEVKKLLDEHLSKSGLSNRRGKDDDGESTGKEEEYS
;
A
#
# COMPACT_ATOMS: atom_id res chain seq x y z
N MET A 1 2.96 34.16 37.90
CA MET A 1 3.69 33.10 38.61
C MET A 1 3.40 31.80 37.88
N SER A 2 4.44 31.15 37.36
CA SER A 2 4.29 30.00 36.46
C SER A 2 4.21 28.72 37.30
N ASP A 3 3.16 27.96 37.09
CA ASP A 3 2.88 26.68 37.73
C ASP A 3 3.73 25.59 37.03
N ASP A 4 4.82 25.16 37.68
CA ASP A 4 5.79 24.15 37.21
C ASP A 4 5.48 22.75 37.75
N SER A 5 4.21 22.49 38.10
CA SER A 5 3.76 21.31 38.84
C SER A 5 3.41 20.09 37.97
N ASP A 6 3.99 19.99 36.76
CA ASP A 6 3.81 18.82 35.88
C ASP A 6 5.06 17.90 35.83
N ILE A 7 6.12 18.21 36.60
CA ILE A 7 7.22 17.29 36.80
C ILE A 7 6.84 16.34 37.92
N ASP A 8 6.56 15.09 37.57
CA ASP A 8 6.27 14.02 38.52
C ASP A 8 7.53 13.78 39.37
N ASP A 9 7.62 14.47 40.51
CA ASP A 9 8.78 14.50 41.40
C ASP A 9 9.23 13.09 41.80
N ALA A 10 8.28 12.15 41.91
CA ALA A 10 8.55 10.75 42.17
C ALA A 10 9.33 10.08 41.02
N ALA A 11 9.00 10.39 39.77
CA ALA A 11 9.71 9.89 38.60
C ALA A 11 11.11 10.52 38.48
N HIS A 12 11.22 11.81 38.80
CA HIS A 12 12.50 12.53 38.80
C HIS A 12 13.46 11.97 39.87
N GLN A 13 12.99 11.75 41.10
CA GLN A 13 13.78 11.14 42.16
C GLN A 13 14.22 9.71 41.80
N LYS A 14 13.36 8.93 41.15
CA LYS A 14 13.68 7.57 40.71
C LYS A 14 14.77 7.54 39.63
N LEU A 15 14.73 8.50 38.70
CA LEU A 15 15.78 8.71 37.70
C LEU A 15 17.11 9.08 38.37
N LEU A 16 17.10 10.03 39.30
CA LEU A 16 18.31 10.43 40.05
C LEU A 16 18.91 9.26 40.85
N GLN A 17 18.08 8.43 41.48
CA GLN A 17 18.51 7.22 42.19
C GLN A 17 19.14 6.20 41.22
N SER A 18 18.58 6.04 40.00
CA SER A 18 19.14 5.17 38.97
C SER A 18 20.48 5.64 38.41
N ILE A 19 20.68 6.96 38.35
CA ILE A 19 21.94 7.58 37.88
C ILE A 19 23.02 7.45 38.97
N HIS A 20 22.65 7.61 40.25
CA HIS A 20 23.57 7.47 41.38
C HIS A 20 23.95 6.03 41.72
N THR A 21 23.25 5.03 41.20
CA THR A 21 23.57 3.60 41.39
C THR A 21 23.99 2.91 40.08
N PRO A 22 25.06 3.35 39.40
CA PRO A 22 25.53 2.74 38.17
C PRO A 22 26.28 1.44 38.52
N GLY A 23 25.56 0.36 38.80
CA GLY A 23 26.24 -0.89 39.20
C GLY A 23 25.41 -2.18 39.21
N THR A 24 24.09 -2.13 39.37
CA THR A 24 23.33 -3.38 39.61
C THR A 24 22.02 -3.47 38.84
N VAL A 25 21.98 -2.92 37.62
CA VAL A 25 20.85 -3.17 36.73
C VAL A 25 20.98 -4.58 36.17
N LYS A 26 20.27 -5.54 36.79
CA LYS A 26 20.01 -6.86 36.20
C LYS A 26 19.60 -6.62 34.75
N LYS A 27 20.36 -7.19 33.80
CA LYS A 27 20.06 -7.14 32.37
C LYS A 27 18.71 -7.81 32.15
N ASN A 28 17.62 -7.06 32.24
CA ASN A 28 16.33 -7.46 31.72
C ASN A 28 16.47 -7.49 30.20
N ARG A 29 16.99 -8.59 29.66
CA ARG A 29 16.81 -8.94 28.25
C ARG A 29 15.31 -8.83 28.01
N LEU A 30 14.87 -7.83 27.24
CA LEU A 30 13.51 -7.78 26.75
C LEU A 30 13.26 -9.14 26.09
N LYS A 31 12.42 -9.97 26.71
CA LYS A 31 11.92 -11.17 26.06
C LYS A 31 11.20 -10.67 24.82
N LYS A 32 11.74 -11.01 23.64
CA LYS A 32 11.06 -10.76 22.38
C LYS A 32 9.69 -11.40 22.55
N SER A 33 8.61 -10.62 22.52
CA SER A 33 7.27 -11.18 22.55
C SER A 33 7.20 -12.17 21.39
N THR A 34 7.00 -13.45 21.72
CA THR A 34 6.68 -14.44 20.71
C THR A 34 5.37 -13.94 20.10
N LYS A 35 5.41 -13.55 18.82
CA LYS A 35 4.19 -13.24 18.08
C LYS A 35 3.28 -14.45 18.29
N SER A 36 2.14 -14.26 18.97
CA SER A 36 1.09 -15.28 18.95
C SER A 36 0.84 -15.56 17.47
N LYS A 37 0.87 -16.84 17.06
CA LYS A 37 0.48 -17.19 15.69
C LYS A 37 -0.95 -16.71 15.54
N ILE A 38 -1.12 -15.61 14.81
CA ILE A 38 -2.43 -15.03 14.56
C ILE A 38 -3.15 -16.06 13.70
N ASP A 39 -4.22 -16.63 14.24
CA ASP A 39 -5.01 -17.62 13.52
C ASP A 39 -5.64 -16.96 12.28
N ALA A 40 -5.50 -17.63 11.14
CA ALA A 40 -6.00 -17.13 9.87
C ALA A 40 -7.51 -16.85 9.95
N SER A 41 -8.25 -17.62 10.74
CA SER A 41 -9.69 -17.44 10.95
C SER A 41 -10.04 -16.07 11.57
N SER A 42 -9.20 -15.56 12.46
CA SER A 42 -9.38 -14.26 13.14
C SER A 42 -9.07 -13.08 12.22
N LEU A 43 -8.21 -13.26 11.21
CA LEU A 43 -7.95 -12.21 10.23
C LEU A 43 -9.11 -12.07 9.24
N LEU A 44 -9.76 -13.19 8.88
CA LEU A 44 -10.92 -13.16 7.99
C LEU A 44 -12.12 -12.40 8.59
N SER A 45 -12.35 -12.52 9.91
CA SER A 45 -13.48 -11.84 10.57
C SER A 45 -13.35 -10.31 10.55
N HIS A 46 -12.13 -9.78 10.51
CA HIS A 46 -11.88 -8.35 10.38
C HIS A 46 -12.01 -7.84 8.93
N ILE A 47 -11.86 -8.72 7.94
CA ILE A 47 -11.88 -8.37 6.51
C ILE A 47 -13.29 -8.48 5.93
N THR A 48 -14.07 -9.50 6.31
CA THR A 48 -15.40 -9.75 5.74
C THR A 48 -16.52 -9.25 6.65
N VAL A 49 -17.35 -8.34 6.15
CA VAL A 49 -18.39 -7.65 6.93
C VAL A 49 -19.68 -8.50 7.08
N SER A 50 -19.86 -9.56 6.29
CA SER A 50 -21.07 -10.41 6.34
C SER A 50 -20.77 -11.88 6.60
N LYS A 51 -21.60 -12.50 7.45
CA LYS A 51 -21.55 -13.94 7.80
C LYS A 51 -21.47 -14.87 6.57
N PRO A 52 -22.29 -14.71 5.50
CA PRO A 52 -22.20 -15.60 4.34
C PRO A 52 -20.91 -15.41 3.52
N SER A 53 -20.38 -14.19 3.44
CA SER A 53 -19.10 -13.94 2.76
C SER A 53 -17.93 -14.51 3.53
N MET A 54 -17.99 -14.48 4.86
CA MET A 54 -16.99 -15.09 5.74
C MET A 54 -16.94 -16.61 5.58
N ILE A 55 -18.11 -17.27 5.47
CA ILE A 55 -18.20 -18.73 5.25
C ILE A 55 -17.61 -19.12 3.89
N LYS A 56 -17.92 -18.38 2.82
CA LYS A 56 -17.32 -18.62 1.49
C LYS A 56 -15.80 -18.45 1.51
N ALA A 57 -15.30 -17.40 2.17
CA ALA A 57 -13.87 -17.14 2.27
C ALA A 57 -13.15 -18.21 3.12
N LYS A 58 -13.71 -18.62 4.25
CA LYS A 58 -13.19 -19.73 5.07
C LYS A 58 -13.12 -21.05 4.29
N LYS A 59 -14.15 -21.34 3.47
CA LYS A 59 -14.19 -22.52 2.60
C LYS A 59 -13.13 -22.47 1.49
N SER A 60 -12.93 -21.32 0.87
CA SER A 60 -11.86 -21.15 -0.14
C SER A 60 -10.44 -21.31 0.42
N LEU A 61 -10.27 -21.04 1.72
CA LEU A 61 -8.98 -21.15 2.41
C LEU A 61 -8.81 -22.44 3.22
N GLY A 62 -9.82 -23.32 3.25
CA GLY A 62 -9.76 -24.62 3.92
C GLY A 62 -9.73 -24.57 5.46
N ILE A 63 -10.25 -23.49 6.09
CA ILE A 63 -10.18 -23.24 7.55
C ILE A 63 -11.49 -23.64 8.27
N GLU A 64 -12.12 -24.76 7.88
CA GLU A 64 -13.45 -25.14 8.40
C GLU A 64 -13.33 -26.08 9.63
N ASP A 65 -13.57 -25.54 10.83
CA ASP A 65 -13.73 -26.32 12.08
C ASP A 65 -15.21 -26.66 12.31
N GLN A 66 -15.49 -27.95 12.43
CA GLN A 66 -16.80 -28.47 12.84
C GLN A 66 -16.95 -28.31 14.35
N ASP A 67 -17.61 -27.26 14.83
CA ASP A 67 -18.34 -27.27 16.11
C ASP A 67 -19.03 -25.91 16.36
N THR A 68 -20.30 -25.80 15.97
CA THR A 68 -21.26 -24.95 16.69
C THR A 68 -22.59 -25.68 16.73
N THR A 69 -22.78 -26.46 17.78
CA THR A 69 -24.08 -27.03 18.17
C THR A 69 -24.95 -25.93 18.79
N THR A 70 -26.13 -25.69 18.23
CA THR A 70 -27.22 -25.00 18.93
C THR A 70 -28.39 -25.97 19.04
N LYS A 71 -28.63 -26.42 20.29
CA LYS A 71 -29.83 -27.12 20.73
C LYS A 71 -31.07 -26.29 20.40
N GLU A 72 -32.14 -26.90 19.87
CA GLU A 72 -33.53 -26.77 20.35
C GLU A 72 -34.43 -27.93 19.84
N LYS A 73 -34.99 -28.64 20.83
CA LYS A 73 -36.33 -29.23 21.01
C LYS A 73 -37.10 -30.01 19.90
N SER A 74 -37.38 -31.26 20.31
CA SER A 74 -38.63 -32.05 20.20
C SER A 74 -39.21 -32.43 18.83
N GLY A 75 -39.25 -33.73 18.54
CA GLY A 75 -40.15 -34.29 17.52
C GLY A 75 -39.85 -35.75 17.18
N LYS A 76 -40.79 -36.63 17.52
CA LYS A 76 -40.79 -38.09 17.33
C LYS A 76 -40.45 -38.54 15.89
N LYS A 77 -39.68 -39.63 15.80
CA LYS A 77 -39.39 -40.46 14.61
C LYS A 77 -40.55 -40.50 13.60
N ARG A 78 -40.26 -40.22 12.32
CA ARG A 78 -40.79 -41.00 11.18
C ARG A 78 -39.95 -40.82 9.91
N LYS A 79 -39.83 -41.95 9.22
CA LYS A 79 -39.01 -42.34 8.08
C LYS A 79 -39.28 -41.49 6.83
N SER A 80 -38.25 -41.03 6.12
CA SER A 80 -38.22 -40.97 4.65
C SER A 80 -36.83 -40.62 4.15
N GLU A 81 -36.52 -41.20 3.00
CA GLU A 81 -35.23 -41.28 2.36
C GLU A 81 -34.85 -39.99 1.61
N ALA A 82 -33.58 -39.98 1.22
CA ALA A 82 -32.99 -39.27 0.09
C ALA A 82 -32.25 -37.95 0.37
N ALA A 83 -31.07 -37.90 -0.26
CA ALA A 83 -30.18 -36.76 -0.48
C ALA A 83 -29.25 -36.34 0.67
N GLY A 84 -28.37 -37.27 1.09
CA GLY A 84 -27.12 -36.95 1.78
C GLY A 84 -25.96 -36.79 0.80
N SER A 85 -25.66 -35.55 0.42
CA SER A 85 -24.37 -35.15 -0.17
C SER A 85 -23.28 -35.20 0.91
N GLU A 86 -22.53 -36.30 0.99
CA GLU A 86 -21.43 -36.43 1.94
C GLU A 86 -20.10 -35.91 1.37
N GLY A 87 -19.83 -34.63 1.63
CA GLY A 87 -18.48 -34.11 1.77
C GLY A 87 -17.89 -34.52 3.13
N THR A 88 -17.37 -35.74 3.16
CA THR A 88 -16.33 -36.30 4.04
C THR A 88 -15.91 -35.54 5.30
N SER A 89 -16.32 -36.05 6.46
CA SER A 89 -15.43 -36.13 7.63
C SER A 89 -14.42 -37.26 7.41
N LYS A 90 -13.14 -37.00 7.71
CA LYS A 90 -12.02 -37.92 7.48
C LYS A 90 -12.13 -39.17 8.37
N LYS A 91 -12.87 -40.18 7.93
CA LYS A 91 -12.54 -41.58 8.27
C LYS A 91 -11.42 -42.02 7.34
N LYS A 92 -10.29 -42.48 7.89
CA LYS A 92 -9.31 -43.31 7.17
C LYS A 92 -10.03 -44.58 6.72
N LEU A 93 -10.72 -44.51 5.58
CA LEU A 93 -11.25 -45.67 4.88
C LEU A 93 -10.05 -46.40 4.30
N LYS A 94 -9.77 -47.59 4.86
CA LYS A 94 -8.86 -48.57 4.24
C LYS A 94 -9.23 -48.67 2.76
N SER A 95 -8.21 -48.59 1.91
CA SER A 95 -8.27 -48.54 0.45
C SER A 95 -9.58 -49.11 -0.11
N LYS A 96 -10.46 -48.23 -0.58
CA LYS A 96 -11.59 -48.63 -1.42
C LYS A 96 -11.00 -49.47 -2.53
N THR A 97 -11.45 -50.71 -2.65
CA THR A 97 -11.12 -51.60 -3.76
C THR A 97 -11.28 -50.79 -5.06
N LEU A 98 -10.15 -50.52 -5.72
CA LEU A 98 -10.15 -49.80 -6.99
C LEU A 98 -10.88 -50.70 -7.98
N ILE A 99 -12.08 -50.30 -8.39
CA ILE A 99 -12.77 -50.92 -9.51
C ILE A 99 -12.05 -50.41 -10.76
N PRO A 100 -11.34 -51.26 -11.51
CA PRO A 100 -10.69 -50.82 -12.73
C PRO A 100 -11.76 -50.28 -13.70
N LEU A 101 -11.49 -49.16 -14.41
CA LEU A 101 -12.41 -48.64 -15.43
C LEU A 101 -12.76 -49.77 -16.41
N LYS A 102 -14.05 -50.13 -16.54
CA LYS A 102 -14.46 -51.25 -17.40
C LYS A 102 -14.12 -51.02 -18.87
N ASP A 103 -14.09 -49.76 -19.27
CA ASP A 103 -13.73 -49.34 -20.62
C ASP A 103 -12.21 -49.34 -20.82
N VAL A 104 -11.76 -50.16 -21.77
CA VAL A 104 -10.35 -50.34 -22.15
C VAL A 104 -9.83 -49.11 -22.91
N GLU A 105 -10.69 -48.44 -23.67
CA GLU A 105 -10.30 -47.28 -24.49
C GLU A 105 -9.99 -46.09 -23.59
N ALA A 106 -10.84 -45.81 -22.60
CA ALA A 106 -10.61 -44.78 -21.61
C ALA A 106 -9.29 -44.97 -20.84
N ARG A 107 -8.89 -46.22 -20.54
CA ARG A 107 -7.59 -46.50 -19.90
C ARG A 107 -6.42 -46.20 -20.82
N LYS A 108 -6.49 -46.66 -22.06
CA LYS A 108 -5.45 -46.37 -23.07
C LYS A 108 -5.30 -44.87 -23.31
N GLU A 109 -6.39 -44.11 -23.29
CA GLU A 109 -6.35 -42.65 -23.39
C GLU A 109 -5.67 -42.01 -22.17
N ILE A 110 -5.96 -42.49 -20.96
CA ILE A 110 -5.31 -42.02 -19.73
C ILE A 110 -3.81 -42.35 -19.74
N GLU A 111 -3.45 -43.59 -20.09
CA GLU A 111 -2.06 -44.02 -20.21
C GLU A 111 -1.32 -43.20 -21.28
N GLY A 112 -1.95 -42.96 -22.43
CA GLY A 112 -1.43 -42.09 -23.49
C GLY A 112 -1.21 -40.66 -23.03
N LYS A 113 -2.12 -40.09 -22.23
CA LYS A 113 -1.95 -38.75 -21.64
C LYS A 113 -0.77 -38.71 -20.67
N ILE A 114 -0.62 -39.73 -19.82
CA ILE A 114 0.52 -39.83 -18.89
C ILE A 114 1.83 -39.92 -19.67
N ALA A 115 1.92 -40.84 -20.64
CA ALA A 115 3.09 -41.00 -21.49
C ALA A 115 3.45 -39.70 -22.23
N PHE A 116 2.45 -38.98 -22.77
CA PHE A 116 2.68 -37.68 -23.39
C PHE A 116 3.23 -36.65 -22.39
N THR A 117 2.68 -36.59 -21.18
CA THR A 117 3.17 -35.63 -20.18
C THR A 117 4.61 -35.92 -19.76
N ASP A 118 5.01 -37.19 -19.69
CA ASP A 118 6.37 -37.57 -19.32
C ASP A 118 7.36 -37.32 -20.46
N LEU A 119 7.01 -37.73 -21.69
CA LEU A 119 7.79 -37.38 -22.90
C LEU A 119 7.93 -35.87 -23.07
N LYS A 120 6.86 -35.11 -22.80
CA LYS A 120 6.91 -33.65 -22.83
C LYS A 120 7.93 -33.14 -21.82
N LYS A 121 7.93 -33.62 -20.57
CA LYS A 121 8.91 -33.18 -19.56
C LYS A 121 10.34 -33.49 -20.02
N GLU A 122 10.60 -34.70 -20.52
CA GLU A 122 11.93 -35.09 -21.00
C GLU A 122 12.42 -34.22 -22.16
N VAL A 123 11.58 -34.01 -23.18
CA VAL A 123 11.92 -33.15 -24.31
C VAL A 123 12.12 -31.71 -23.85
N THR A 124 11.25 -31.22 -22.95
CA THR A 124 11.33 -29.85 -22.45
C THR A 124 12.60 -29.65 -21.62
N GLN A 125 12.97 -30.61 -20.77
CA GLN A 125 14.15 -30.53 -19.92
C GLN A 125 15.46 -30.65 -20.72
N ASN A 126 15.52 -31.57 -21.67
CA ASN A 126 16.78 -31.90 -22.34
C ASN A 126 17.08 -30.96 -23.52
N TRP A 127 16.06 -30.48 -24.25
CA TRP A 127 16.27 -29.82 -25.54
C TRP A 127 15.92 -28.33 -25.55
N THR A 128 15.16 -27.80 -24.58
CA THR A 128 14.73 -26.39 -24.65
C THR A 128 15.88 -25.42 -24.58
N GLU A 129 16.85 -25.65 -23.71
CA GLU A 129 18.01 -24.78 -23.54
C GLU A 129 18.86 -24.77 -24.82
N LEU A 130 19.13 -25.95 -25.41
CA LEU A 130 19.87 -26.06 -26.67
C LEU A 130 19.16 -25.35 -27.83
N VAL A 131 17.83 -25.55 -27.95
CA VAL A 131 17.03 -24.90 -28.99
C VAL A 131 16.99 -23.38 -28.78
N GLN A 132 16.89 -22.91 -27.54
CA GLN A 132 16.93 -21.47 -27.25
C GLN A 132 18.30 -20.87 -27.55
N SER A 133 19.38 -21.55 -27.18
CA SER A 133 20.75 -21.15 -27.54
C SER A 133 20.88 -20.99 -29.06
N ASN A 134 20.48 -22.01 -29.83
CA ASN A 134 20.51 -21.95 -31.29
C ASN A 134 19.62 -20.83 -31.88
N ARG A 135 18.53 -20.44 -31.21
CA ARG A 135 17.66 -19.32 -31.64
C ARG A 135 18.26 -17.95 -31.33
N ILE A 136 19.05 -17.83 -30.28
CA ILE A 136 19.67 -16.57 -29.84
C ILE A 136 20.99 -16.33 -30.60
N SER A 137 21.66 -17.40 -31.04
CA SER A 137 22.91 -17.30 -31.80
C SER A 137 22.73 -16.50 -33.09
N ASP A 138 23.57 -15.49 -33.28
CA ASP A 138 23.57 -14.64 -34.48
C ASP A 138 23.93 -15.42 -35.76
N GLN A 139 24.74 -16.48 -35.63
CA GLN A 139 25.15 -17.34 -36.75
C GLN A 139 25.17 -18.81 -36.34
N LEU A 140 24.64 -19.67 -37.20
CA LEU A 140 24.74 -21.12 -37.12
C LEU A 140 25.46 -21.64 -38.37
N ILE A 141 26.57 -22.35 -38.19
CA ILE A 141 27.36 -22.90 -39.29
C ILE A 141 27.10 -24.41 -39.37
N PHE A 142 26.60 -24.85 -40.52
CA PHE A 142 26.33 -26.25 -40.81
C PHE A 142 27.45 -26.81 -41.71
N PRO A 143 27.88 -28.08 -41.53
CA PRO A 143 27.35 -29.10 -40.61
C PRO A 143 27.75 -28.89 -39.14
N LEU A 144 26.81 -29.01 -38.20
CA LEU A 144 27.08 -28.82 -36.75
C LEU A 144 28.02 -29.88 -36.19
N THR A 145 27.95 -31.10 -36.71
CA THR A 145 28.82 -32.22 -36.35
C THR A 145 29.84 -32.45 -37.46
N LYS A 146 31.12 -32.59 -37.10
CA LYS A 146 32.13 -33.11 -38.02
C LYS A 146 31.73 -34.56 -38.41
N PRO A 147 32.13 -35.06 -39.60
CA PRO A 147 31.78 -36.43 -40.03
C PRO A 147 32.24 -37.53 -39.04
N ASP A 148 33.23 -37.21 -38.19
CA ASP A 148 33.75 -38.11 -37.15
C ASP A 148 32.95 -38.07 -35.82
N GLY A 149 31.83 -37.35 -35.77
CA GLY A 149 30.98 -37.25 -34.56
C GLY A 149 31.51 -36.31 -33.46
N ILE A 150 32.61 -35.61 -33.72
CA ILE A 150 33.24 -34.66 -32.79
C ILE A 150 32.65 -33.26 -33.02
N MET A 151 32.22 -32.60 -31.93
CA MET A 151 31.68 -31.25 -31.96
C MET A 151 32.78 -30.21 -32.30
N TRP A 152 32.42 -29.13 -32.99
CA TRP A 152 33.29 -27.96 -33.09
C TRP A 152 33.47 -27.33 -31.70
N GLY A 153 34.69 -27.42 -31.13
CA GLY A 153 35.00 -26.91 -29.80
C GLY A 153 35.24 -27.97 -28.71
N ASP A 154 35.13 -29.27 -29.04
CA ASP A 154 35.48 -30.38 -28.13
C ASP A 154 36.97 -30.74 -28.14
N GLU A 155 37.80 -29.98 -28.86
CA GLU A 155 39.22 -29.96 -28.58
C GLU A 155 39.41 -29.26 -27.24
N LYS A 156 39.39 -30.06 -26.16
CA LYS A 156 40.04 -29.69 -24.91
C LYS A 156 41.53 -29.59 -25.21
N THR A 157 41.95 -28.49 -25.84
CA THR A 157 43.26 -27.95 -25.57
C THR A 157 43.20 -27.54 -24.11
N GLU A 158 43.63 -28.42 -23.21
CA GLU A 158 43.94 -28.05 -21.83
C GLU A 158 44.77 -26.76 -21.93
N PRO A 159 44.21 -25.59 -21.56
CA PRO A 159 45.02 -24.41 -21.55
C PRO A 159 46.06 -24.71 -20.46
N VAL A 160 47.32 -24.85 -20.86
CA VAL A 160 48.45 -24.99 -19.94
C VAL A 160 48.63 -23.63 -19.26
N LEU A 161 47.62 -23.24 -18.50
CA LEU A 161 47.63 -22.05 -17.68
C LEU A 161 48.45 -22.41 -16.46
N THR A 162 49.58 -21.74 -16.36
CA THR A 162 50.52 -21.83 -15.26
C THR A 162 49.78 -21.48 -13.97
N GLU A 163 50.19 -22.03 -12.82
CA GLU A 163 49.49 -21.81 -11.54
C GLU A 163 49.24 -20.33 -11.23
N LYS A 164 50.20 -19.47 -11.58
CA LYS A 164 50.12 -18.01 -11.48
C LYS A 164 48.98 -17.39 -12.32
N GLU A 165 48.72 -17.92 -13.50
CA GLU A 165 47.68 -17.40 -14.41
C GLU A 165 46.28 -17.79 -13.93
N LYS A 166 46.14 -18.99 -13.32
CA LYS A 166 44.89 -19.43 -12.67
C LYS A 166 44.56 -18.59 -11.44
N GLU A 167 45.57 -18.20 -10.68
CA GLU A 167 45.40 -17.28 -9.54
C GLU A 167 45.00 -15.88 -9.98
N VAL A 168 45.60 -15.35 -11.06
CA VAL A 168 45.22 -14.06 -11.64
C VAL A 168 43.78 -14.09 -12.13
N MET A 169 43.35 -15.14 -12.85
CA MET A 169 41.97 -15.29 -13.34
C MET A 169 40.94 -15.39 -12.20
N LYS A 170 41.24 -16.17 -11.15
CA LYS A 170 40.39 -16.22 -9.94
C LYS A 170 40.35 -14.88 -9.22
N ALA A 171 41.48 -14.18 -9.14
CA ALA A 171 41.56 -12.87 -8.53
C ALA A 171 40.77 -11.81 -9.32
N THR A 172 40.79 -11.86 -10.66
CA THR A 172 39.95 -11.01 -11.50
C THR A 172 38.47 -11.32 -11.32
N ASP A 173 38.09 -12.59 -11.21
CA ASP A 173 36.70 -12.99 -10.94
C ASP A 173 36.22 -12.50 -9.57
N ILE A 174 37.05 -12.62 -8.53
CA ILE A 174 36.74 -12.14 -7.19
C ILE A 174 36.67 -10.60 -7.16
N LYS A 175 37.56 -9.91 -7.88
CA LYS A 175 37.52 -8.44 -8.01
C LYS A 175 36.26 -7.99 -8.75
N MET A 176 35.91 -8.63 -9.85
CA MET A 176 34.71 -8.32 -10.65
C MET A 176 33.43 -8.60 -9.86
N ALA A 177 33.39 -9.70 -9.08
CA ALA A 177 32.28 -10.00 -8.19
C ALA A 177 32.14 -8.96 -7.06
N LYS A 178 33.26 -8.52 -6.46
CA LYS A 178 33.27 -7.45 -5.46
C LYS A 178 32.83 -6.11 -6.03
N GLU A 179 33.23 -5.80 -7.26
CA GLU A 179 32.83 -4.57 -7.94
C GLU A 179 31.34 -4.57 -8.27
N ARG A 180 30.79 -5.68 -8.81
CA ARG A 180 29.34 -5.85 -9.00
C ARG A 180 28.57 -5.72 -7.70
N LEU A 181 29.07 -6.29 -6.60
CA LEU A 181 28.47 -6.15 -5.28
C LEU A 181 28.49 -4.68 -4.82
N SER A 182 29.60 -3.97 -4.97
CA SER A 182 29.74 -2.55 -4.64
C SER A 182 28.79 -1.68 -5.45
N GLN A 183 28.70 -1.92 -6.76
CA GLN A 183 27.77 -1.24 -7.66
C GLN A 183 26.31 -1.49 -7.23
N MET A 184 25.94 -2.74 -6.96
CA MET A 184 24.60 -3.10 -6.48
C MET A 184 24.27 -2.46 -5.13
N GLN A 185 25.23 -2.37 -4.20
CA GLN A 185 25.06 -1.68 -2.93
C GLN A 185 24.83 -0.17 -3.11
N ARG A 186 25.60 0.48 -4.00
CA ARG A 186 25.36 1.90 -4.36
C ARG A 186 23.97 2.09 -4.94
N MET A 187 23.55 1.23 -5.87
CA MET A 187 22.21 1.29 -6.47
C MET A 187 21.10 1.11 -5.42
N ARG A 188 21.27 0.14 -4.50
CA ARG A 188 20.31 -0.09 -3.40
C ARG A 188 20.23 1.11 -2.46
N ALA A 189 21.34 1.78 -2.18
CA ALA A 189 21.36 2.99 -1.36
C ALA A 189 20.57 4.14 -2.04
N ILE A 190 20.80 4.37 -3.34
CA ILE A 190 20.08 5.39 -4.11
C ILE A 190 18.57 5.12 -4.11
N VAL A 191 18.16 3.88 -4.39
CA VAL A 191 16.75 3.48 -4.38
C VAL A 191 16.14 3.66 -2.99
N GLY A 192 16.86 3.30 -1.92
CA GLY A 192 16.41 3.48 -0.54
C GLY A 192 16.18 4.95 -0.16
N ILE A 193 17.08 5.85 -0.58
CA ILE A 193 16.93 7.30 -0.39
C ILE A 193 15.69 7.80 -1.12
N GLN A 194 15.50 7.39 -2.38
CA GLN A 194 14.35 7.81 -3.17
C GLN A 194 13.03 7.29 -2.58
N GLU A 195 13.01 6.05 -2.10
CA GLU A 195 11.84 5.48 -1.44
C GLU A 195 11.49 6.26 -0.15
N ALA A 196 12.49 6.60 0.67
CA ALA A 196 12.28 7.41 1.86
C ALA A 196 11.71 8.79 1.53
N LYS A 197 12.26 9.48 0.49
CA LYS A 197 11.72 10.75 -0.02
C LYS A 197 10.27 10.59 -0.46
N ASN A 198 9.95 9.54 -1.21
CA ASN A 198 8.59 9.27 -1.67
C ASN A 198 7.62 9.01 -0.51
N ARG A 199 8.04 8.26 0.52
CA ARG A 199 7.25 8.04 1.75
C ARG A 199 6.98 9.35 2.48
N TYR A 200 7.99 10.21 2.60
CA TYR A 200 7.84 11.53 3.20
C TYR A 200 6.88 12.43 2.40
N MET A 201 7.04 12.48 1.07
CA MET A 201 6.16 13.23 0.18
C MET A 201 4.71 12.75 0.26
N LYS A 202 4.47 11.43 0.31
CA LYS A 202 3.13 10.84 0.54
C LYS A 202 2.56 11.26 1.89
N LYS A 203 3.38 11.28 2.95
CA LYS A 203 2.95 11.72 4.29
C LYS A 203 2.58 13.20 4.31
N ILE A 204 3.43 14.09 3.79
CA ILE A 204 3.14 15.53 3.71
C ILE A 204 1.85 15.77 2.95
N LYS A 205 1.70 15.17 1.77
CA LYS A 205 0.53 15.37 0.92
C LYS A 205 -0.74 14.67 1.45
N SER A 206 -0.63 13.91 2.53
CA SER A 206 -1.79 13.21 3.10
C SER A 206 -2.75 14.18 3.80
N LYS A 207 -4.05 13.93 3.62
CA LYS A 207 -5.10 14.70 4.31
C LYS A 207 -4.96 14.62 5.84
N GLY A 208 -4.53 13.47 6.37
CA GLY A 208 -4.31 13.26 7.80
C GLY A 208 -3.22 14.17 8.36
N TYR A 209 -2.06 14.24 7.69
CA TYR A 209 -0.98 15.14 8.08
C TYR A 209 -1.43 16.60 8.08
N HIS A 210 -2.08 17.07 7.01
CA HIS A 210 -2.55 18.44 6.95
C HIS A 210 -3.63 18.76 8.00
N ARG A 211 -4.46 17.78 8.40
CA ARG A 211 -5.42 17.97 9.50
C ARG A 211 -4.70 18.17 10.83
N ILE A 212 -3.67 17.39 11.10
CA ILE A 212 -2.86 17.49 12.32
C ILE A 212 -2.09 18.83 12.32
N LEU A 213 -1.41 19.16 11.22
CA LEU A 213 -0.68 20.41 11.05
C LEU A 213 -1.58 21.64 11.25
N LYS A 214 -2.80 21.63 10.69
CA LYS A 214 -3.78 22.71 10.93
C LYS A 214 -4.22 22.79 12.39
N ARG A 215 -4.35 21.66 13.08
CA ARG A 215 -4.71 21.63 14.51
C ARG A 215 -3.57 22.19 15.36
N GLU A 216 -2.33 21.81 15.08
CA GLU A 216 -1.14 22.33 15.76
C GLU A 216 -0.98 23.84 15.56
N LYS A 217 -1.10 24.33 14.32
CA LYS A 217 -1.09 25.77 14.02
C LYS A 217 -2.18 26.52 14.77
N ARG A 218 -3.40 25.98 14.83
CA ARG A 218 -4.48 26.59 15.63
C ARG A 218 -4.16 26.61 17.12
N LYS A 219 -3.54 25.56 17.65
CA LYS A 219 -3.14 25.50 19.06
C LYS A 219 -2.05 26.54 19.38
N GLN A 220 -1.09 26.75 18.46
CA GLN A 220 -0.08 27.79 18.56
C GLN A 220 -0.70 29.18 18.53
N LEU A 221 -1.59 29.45 17.57
CA LEU A 221 -2.31 30.73 17.49
C LEU A 221 -3.13 31.02 18.75
N LEU A 222 -3.77 30.00 19.33
CA LEU A 222 -4.53 30.16 20.57
C LEU A 222 -3.61 30.49 21.74
N LYS A 223 -2.48 29.79 21.87
CA LYS A 223 -1.49 30.07 22.91
C LYS A 223 -0.92 31.48 22.79
N GLU A 224 -0.54 31.90 21.58
CA GLU A 224 -0.07 33.26 21.32
C GLU A 224 -1.12 34.32 21.64
N PHE A 225 -2.40 34.00 21.41
CA PHE A 225 -3.50 34.90 21.75
C PHE A 225 -3.70 35.00 23.27
N ASP A 226 -3.68 33.88 23.99
CA ASP A 226 -3.78 33.87 25.45
C ASP A 226 -2.62 34.63 26.11
N ASP A 227 -1.39 34.44 25.58
CA ASP A 227 -0.20 35.18 26.01
C ASP A 227 -0.38 36.69 25.75
N LEU A 228 -0.96 37.08 24.61
CA LEU A 228 -1.18 38.48 24.24
C LEU A 228 -2.29 39.13 25.09
N VAL A 229 -3.37 38.41 25.41
CA VAL A 229 -4.41 38.88 26.34
C VAL A 229 -3.83 39.14 27.72
N THR A 230 -2.90 38.29 28.15
CA THR A 230 -2.23 38.40 29.46
C THR A 230 -1.24 39.56 29.51
N ARG A 231 -0.52 39.82 28.40
CA ARG A 231 0.47 40.89 28.28
C ARG A 231 -0.21 42.25 28.07
N ASP A 232 -1.00 42.37 27.00
CA ASP A 232 -1.56 43.62 26.49
C ASP A 232 -3.00 43.40 25.94
N PRO A 233 -4.04 43.71 26.73
CA PRO A 233 -5.43 43.43 26.33
C PRO A 233 -5.88 44.24 25.09
N SER A 234 -5.30 45.43 24.86
CA SER A 234 -5.58 46.26 23.67
C SER A 234 -5.08 45.61 22.39
N ALA A 235 -3.85 45.07 22.40
CA ALA A 235 -3.25 44.41 21.25
C ALA A 235 -3.95 43.09 20.90
N ALA A 236 -4.47 42.36 21.91
CA ALA A 236 -5.28 41.17 21.69
C ALA A 236 -6.58 41.48 20.93
N HIS A 237 -7.23 42.60 21.25
CA HIS A 237 -8.43 43.04 20.55
C HIS A 237 -8.17 43.37 19.07
N GLU A 238 -7.06 44.05 18.75
CA GLU A 238 -6.66 44.31 17.36
C GLU A 238 -6.35 43.03 16.59
N LYS A 239 -5.60 42.10 17.20
CA LYS A 239 -5.29 40.79 16.58
C LYS A 239 -6.55 39.96 16.34
N LEU A 240 -7.57 40.07 17.19
CA LEU A 240 -8.87 39.46 16.99
C LEU A 240 -9.61 40.07 15.79
N ALA A 241 -9.63 41.40 15.68
CA ALA A 241 -10.24 42.11 14.56
C ALA A 241 -9.54 41.77 13.23
N GLU A 242 -8.22 41.65 13.22
CA GLU A 242 -7.45 41.21 12.05
C GLU A 242 -7.78 39.76 11.65
N MET A 243 -7.88 38.86 12.62
CA MET A 243 -8.33 37.48 12.37
C MET A 243 -9.73 37.42 11.78
N ASP A 244 -10.66 38.27 12.23
CA ASP A 244 -12.01 38.33 11.68
C ASP A 244 -12.05 38.94 10.27
N LEU A 245 -11.24 39.96 10.00
CA LEU A 245 -11.03 40.49 8.65
C LEU A 245 -10.51 39.40 7.70
N GLN A 246 -9.50 38.64 8.12
CA GLN A 246 -8.96 37.50 7.35
C GLN A 246 -10.02 36.41 7.12
N ARG A 247 -10.84 36.07 8.13
CA ARG A 247 -11.97 35.14 7.95
C ARG A 247 -13.01 35.68 6.98
N ILE A 248 -13.31 36.99 7.01
CA ILE A 248 -14.24 37.64 6.06
C ILE A 248 -13.67 37.55 4.64
N MET A 249 -12.37 37.79 4.47
CA MET A 249 -11.68 37.65 3.19
C MET A 249 -11.66 36.19 2.68
N GLU A 250 -11.32 35.21 3.53
CA GLU A 250 -11.32 33.77 3.19
C GLU A 250 -12.73 33.24 2.86
N ARG A 251 -13.74 33.64 3.65
CA ARG A 251 -15.16 33.38 3.34
C ARG A 251 -15.57 34.07 2.05
N GLY A 252 -14.99 35.23 1.76
CA GLY A 252 -15.21 35.99 0.55
C GLY A 252 -14.63 35.34 -0.71
N SER A 253 -13.48 34.68 -0.60
CA SER A 253 -12.81 33.98 -1.70
C SER A 253 -13.31 32.55 -1.93
N LEU A 254 -14.24 32.05 -1.11
CA LEU A 254 -14.74 30.67 -1.20
C LEU A 254 -15.64 30.49 -2.46
N LYS A 255 -15.29 29.55 -3.35
CA LYS A 255 -15.98 29.30 -4.64
C LYS A 255 -17.46 28.93 -4.54
N HIS A 256 -17.95 28.53 -3.36
CA HIS A 256 -19.36 28.21 -3.11
C HIS A 256 -20.11 29.30 -2.34
N ARG A 257 -19.58 30.53 -2.30
CA ARG A 257 -20.27 31.70 -1.73
C ARG A 257 -21.62 31.86 -2.42
N GLY A 258 -22.73 31.72 -1.67
CA GLY A 258 -24.09 31.85 -2.18
C GLY A 258 -24.80 30.56 -2.62
N GLN A 259 -24.21 29.37 -2.44
CA GLN A 259 -24.85 28.08 -2.80
C GLN A 259 -25.98 27.62 -1.87
N ASN A 260 -26.26 28.33 -0.78
CA ASN A 260 -27.42 28.05 0.06
C ASN A 260 -28.69 28.58 -0.64
N GLN A 261 -29.14 27.86 -1.67
CA GLN A 261 -30.28 28.24 -2.50
C GLN A 261 -31.54 28.51 -1.66
N LYS A 262 -31.71 27.76 -0.57
CA LYS A 262 -32.79 27.96 0.41
C LYS A 262 -32.67 29.27 1.20
N PHE A 263 -31.45 29.64 1.60
CA PHE A 263 -31.22 30.90 2.31
C PHE A 263 -31.47 32.10 1.39
N LYS A 264 -30.99 32.03 0.14
CA LYS A 264 -31.27 33.05 -0.89
C LYS A 264 -32.77 33.20 -1.13
N GLN A 265 -33.49 32.09 -1.30
CA GLN A 265 -34.95 32.10 -1.49
C GLN A 265 -35.69 32.67 -0.27
N MET A 266 -35.22 32.41 0.95
CA MET A 266 -35.80 32.99 2.16
C MET A 266 -35.55 34.50 2.23
N LEU A 267 -34.32 34.97 1.98
CA LEU A 267 -34.02 36.40 1.95
C LEU A 267 -34.83 37.13 0.90
N GLU A 268 -34.99 36.55 -0.29
CA GLU A 268 -35.76 37.14 -1.40
C GLU A 268 -37.25 37.27 -1.09
N LYS A 269 -37.84 36.25 -0.41
CA LYS A 269 -39.24 36.32 0.08
C LYS A 269 -39.44 37.42 1.11
N HIS A 270 -38.48 37.59 2.02
CA HIS A 270 -38.57 38.56 3.12
C HIS A 270 -38.05 39.97 2.75
N ALA A 271 -37.29 40.12 1.67
CA ALA A 271 -36.75 41.41 1.21
C ALA A 271 -37.82 42.41 0.76
N SER A 272 -38.98 41.92 0.31
CA SER A 272 -40.13 42.78 0.00
C SER A 272 -40.79 43.38 1.24
N ARG A 273 -40.69 42.68 2.39
CA ARG A 273 -41.34 43.05 3.65
C ARG A 273 -40.46 43.93 4.55
N ASN A 274 -39.15 43.70 4.54
CA ASN A 274 -38.21 44.34 5.47
C ASN A 274 -37.05 45.03 4.72
N PRO A 275 -36.84 46.34 4.93
CA PRO A 275 -35.79 47.10 4.23
C PRO A 275 -34.37 46.68 4.63
N GLU A 276 -34.16 46.19 5.86
CA GLU A 276 -32.87 45.65 6.30
C GLU A 276 -32.52 44.33 5.62
N VAL A 277 -33.51 43.47 5.38
CA VAL A 277 -33.34 42.20 4.66
C VAL A 277 -33.01 42.46 3.19
N LYS A 278 -33.59 43.52 2.60
CA LYS A 278 -33.24 43.98 1.25
C LYS A 278 -31.77 44.42 1.16
N LYS A 279 -31.28 45.21 2.12
CA LYS A 279 -29.85 45.61 2.18
C LYS A 279 -28.92 44.38 2.28
N LEU A 280 -29.27 43.39 3.10
CA LEU A 280 -28.51 42.14 3.22
C LEU A 280 -28.52 41.31 1.93
N LEU A 281 -29.64 41.29 1.21
CA LEU A 281 -29.77 40.63 -0.09
C LEU A 281 -28.91 41.33 -1.15
N ASP A 282 -28.94 42.66 -1.20
CA ASP A 282 -28.15 43.48 -2.13
C ASP A 282 -26.65 43.36 -1.85
N GLU A 283 -26.24 43.37 -0.58
CA GLU A 283 -24.86 43.15 -0.16
C GLU A 283 -24.37 41.74 -0.55
N HIS A 284 -25.22 40.71 -0.36
CA HIS A 284 -24.94 39.33 -0.77
C HIS A 284 -24.80 39.20 -2.29
N LEU A 285 -25.68 39.84 -3.06
CA LEU A 285 -25.64 39.86 -4.53
C LEU A 285 -24.43 40.61 -5.08
N SER A 286 -24.14 41.82 -4.57
CA SER A 286 -22.96 42.63 -4.91
C SER A 286 -21.66 41.85 -4.69
N LYS A 287 -21.56 41.19 -3.53
CA LYS A 287 -20.46 40.30 -3.17
C LYS A 287 -20.36 39.08 -4.11
N SER A 288 -21.47 38.52 -4.60
CA SER A 288 -21.47 37.40 -5.56
C SER A 288 -21.16 37.81 -7.01
N GLY A 289 -21.52 39.02 -7.42
CA GLY A 289 -21.28 39.53 -8.78
C GLY A 289 -19.81 39.87 -9.05
N LEU A 290 -19.08 40.31 -8.02
CA LEU A 290 -17.65 40.62 -8.10
C LEU A 290 -16.76 39.39 -8.38
N SER A 291 -17.19 38.18 -7.99
CA SER A 291 -16.43 36.95 -8.28
C SER A 291 -16.63 36.41 -9.70
N ASN A 292 -17.80 36.67 -10.31
CA ASN A 292 -18.10 36.19 -11.67
C ASN A 292 -17.49 37.05 -12.78
N ARG A 293 -17.08 38.30 -12.50
CA ARG A 293 -16.41 39.16 -13.49
C ARG A 293 -14.92 38.87 -13.67
N ARG A 294 -14.24 38.20 -12.72
CA ARG A 294 -12.79 37.91 -12.80
C ARG A 294 -12.41 36.70 -13.67
N GLY A 295 -13.36 36.07 -14.34
CA GLY A 295 -13.13 34.84 -15.11
C GLY A 295 -13.25 35.00 -16.62
N LYS A 296 -13.21 36.22 -17.18
CA LYS A 296 -13.48 36.44 -18.61
C LYS A 296 -12.42 37.22 -19.39
N ASP A 297 -11.31 37.64 -18.77
CA ASP A 297 -10.39 38.60 -19.39
C ASP A 297 -8.91 38.13 -19.46
N ASP A 298 -8.59 36.84 -19.65
CA ASP A 298 -7.17 36.43 -19.77
C ASP A 298 -6.86 35.32 -20.80
N ASP A 299 -7.69 35.21 -21.85
CA ASP A 299 -7.46 34.30 -22.98
C ASP A 299 -7.43 35.09 -24.32
N GLY A 300 -6.63 36.17 -24.36
CA GLY A 300 -6.43 37.01 -25.55
C GLY A 300 -5.06 36.73 -26.18
N GLU A 301 -4.95 35.61 -26.88
CA GLU A 301 -3.78 35.20 -27.66
C GLU A 301 -3.45 36.25 -28.73
N SER A 302 -2.39 37.03 -28.51
CA SER A 302 -1.82 37.94 -29.50
C SER A 302 -1.03 37.12 -30.52
N THR A 303 -1.68 36.69 -31.60
CA THR A 303 -1.02 36.18 -32.81
C THR A 303 -0.94 37.30 -33.84
N GLY A 304 0.27 37.48 -34.37
CA GLY A 304 0.68 38.59 -35.19
C GLY A 304 -0.07 38.71 -36.51
N LYS A 305 -0.20 39.96 -36.96
CA LYS A 305 -0.38 40.27 -38.38
C LYS A 305 0.98 40.67 -38.93
N GLU A 306 1.47 39.82 -39.81
CA GLU A 306 2.51 40.12 -40.80
C GLU A 306 2.04 41.30 -41.66
N GLU A 307 2.89 42.33 -41.77
CA GLU A 307 2.75 43.42 -42.73
C GLU A 307 3.37 42.97 -44.06
N GLU A 308 2.54 42.85 -45.09
CA GLU A 308 2.95 42.74 -46.49
C GLU A 308 2.43 43.97 -47.28
N TYR A 309 3.36 44.59 -48.01
CA TYR A 309 3.24 45.40 -49.24
C TYR A 309 2.44 46.72 -49.25
N SER A 310 3.15 47.86 -49.35
CA SER A 310 3.63 48.46 -50.61
C SER A 310 4.41 49.75 -50.37
#